data_AF-G0VHB0-F1
#
_entry.id   AF-G0VHB0-F1
#
_cell.length_a   1.000
_cell.length_b   1.000
_cell.length_c   1.000
_cell.angle_alpha   90.00
_cell.angle_beta   90.00
_cell.angle_gamma   90.00
#
_symmetry.space_group_name_H-M   'P 1'
#
loop_
_entity.id
_entity.type
_entity.pdbx_description
1 polymer ?
#
loop_
_entity_poly.entity_id
_entity_poly.type
_entity_poly.pdbx_seq_one_letter_code
_entity_poly.pdbx_strand_id
1 'polypeptide(L)'
;MNPTSTKLAKQAYVPMIKFIGTKHPIIKHPDKTTAHPCSMNKILPGSSECISVEQYLKNTIPFKVVPFKSIVNQNAVGLGKYTYVERPLQENELASVLDLPLRFRPKPIDDLELDSINSGGAF
;
A
#
# COMPACT_ATOMS: atom_id res chain seq x y z
N MET A 1 9.57 40.43 -31.16
CA MET A 1 9.70 41.12 -29.85
C MET A 1 9.51 40.06 -28.77
N ASN A 2 10.56 39.69 -28.04
CA ASN A 2 10.46 38.65 -27.03
C ASN A 2 9.71 39.20 -25.81
N PRO A 3 8.68 38.50 -25.29
CA PRO A 3 7.90 38.99 -24.15
C PRO A 3 8.78 39.09 -22.90
N THR A 4 8.55 40.12 -22.10
CA THR A 4 9.23 40.33 -20.82
C THR A 4 8.95 39.18 -19.84
N SER A 5 9.92 38.87 -18.97
CA SER A 5 9.85 37.78 -17.98
C SER A 5 8.59 37.82 -17.10
N THR A 6 8.11 39.03 -16.78
CA THR A 6 6.87 39.25 -16.02
C THR A 6 5.61 38.83 -16.78
N LYS A 7 5.60 39.01 -18.11
CA LYS A 7 4.50 38.62 -18.99
C LYS A 7 4.45 37.11 -19.15
N LEU A 8 5.62 36.48 -19.28
CA LEU A 8 5.77 35.04 -19.42
C LEU A 8 5.37 34.31 -18.12
N ALA A 9 5.79 34.81 -16.95
CA ALA A 9 5.40 34.27 -15.65
C ALA A 9 3.89 34.35 -15.39
N LYS A 10 3.23 35.46 -15.75
CA LYS A 10 1.79 35.67 -15.49
C LYS A 10 0.86 35.03 -16.52
N GLN A 11 1.30 34.88 -17.78
CA GLN A 11 0.44 34.42 -18.88
C GLN A 11 0.77 33.01 -19.38
N ALA A 12 2.02 32.55 -19.27
CA ALA A 12 2.44 31.25 -19.79
C ALA A 12 2.52 30.15 -18.72
N TYR A 13 2.91 30.49 -17.49
CA TYR A 13 3.10 29.50 -16.41
C TYR A 13 2.00 29.50 -15.33
N VAL A 14 1.05 30.42 -15.39
CA VAL A 14 -0.17 30.32 -14.57
C VAL A 14 -1.16 29.46 -15.37
N PRO A 15 -1.48 28.24 -14.92
CA PRO A 15 -2.47 27.42 -15.61
C PRO A 15 -3.84 28.11 -15.52
N MET A 16 -4.29 28.68 -16.65
CA MET A 16 -5.61 29.27 -16.75
C MET A 16 -6.58 28.21 -17.27
N ILE A 17 -7.60 27.87 -16.47
CA ILE A 17 -8.73 27.08 -16.95
C ILE A 17 -9.60 28.00 -17.80
N LYS A 18 -9.48 27.90 -19.13
CA LYS A 18 -10.35 28.60 -20.08
C LYS A 18 -11.50 27.68 -20.47
N PHE A 19 -12.69 28.01 -20.02
CA PHE A 19 -13.91 27.34 -20.43
C PHE A 19 -14.26 27.77 -21.87
N ILE A 20 -14.07 26.87 -22.83
CA ILE A 20 -14.36 27.10 -24.25
C ILE A 20 -15.77 26.58 -24.54
N GLY A 21 -16.67 27.43 -25.05
CA GLY A 21 -18.04 27.08 -25.42
C GLY A 21 -19.13 27.81 -24.62
N THR A 22 -20.25 27.14 -24.38
CA THR A 22 -21.40 27.67 -23.62
C THR A 22 -21.17 27.64 -22.11
N LYS A 23 -22.05 28.28 -21.33
CA LYS A 23 -22.02 28.20 -19.86
C LYS A 23 -22.01 26.74 -19.41
N HIS A 24 -21.11 26.41 -18.48
CA HIS A 24 -21.07 25.07 -17.90
C HIS A 24 -22.37 24.82 -17.14
N PRO A 25 -22.97 23.63 -17.26
CA PRO A 25 -24.17 23.31 -16.50
C PRO A 25 -23.83 23.36 -15.01
N ILE A 26 -24.54 24.22 -14.28
CA ILE A 26 -24.50 24.20 -12.82
C ILE A 26 -25.38 23.01 -12.42
N ILE A 27 -24.75 21.89 -12.07
CA ILE A 27 -25.45 20.71 -11.59
C ILE A 27 -26.08 21.08 -10.25
N LYS A 28 -27.42 21.10 -10.20
CA LYS A 28 -28.14 21.28 -8.95
C LYS A 28 -28.00 20.00 -8.14
N HIS A 29 -27.10 20.01 -7.17
CA HIS A 29 -27.04 18.96 -6.18
C HIS A 29 -28.28 19.04 -5.28
N PRO A 30 -28.81 17.91 -4.79
CA PRO A 30 -29.91 17.95 -3.84
C PRO A 30 -29.47 18.67 -2.56
N ASP A 31 -30.27 19.64 -2.11
CA ASP A 31 -30.02 20.38 -0.86
C ASP A 31 -30.09 19.46 0.39
N LYS A 32 -30.71 18.29 0.23
CA LYS A 32 -30.85 17.29 1.30
C LYS A 32 -29.73 16.26 1.19
N THR A 33 -28.92 16.17 2.22
CA THR A 33 -27.97 15.09 2.44
C THR A 33 -28.72 13.77 2.57
N THR A 34 -28.55 12.89 1.59
CA THR A 34 -29.06 11.51 1.64
C THR A 34 -27.99 10.57 2.15
N ALA A 35 -28.38 9.53 2.87
CA ALA A 35 -27.45 8.51 3.29
C ALA A 35 -26.86 7.76 2.08
N HIS A 36 -25.60 7.37 2.19
CA HIS A 36 -24.92 6.60 1.15
C HIS A 36 -25.61 5.23 0.98
N PRO A 37 -25.74 4.68 -0.24
CA PRO A 37 -26.39 3.38 -0.46
C PRO A 37 -25.72 2.22 0.29
N CYS A 38 -24.41 2.33 0.55
CA CYS A 38 -23.66 1.35 1.35
C CYS A 38 -23.69 1.62 2.87
N SER A 39 -24.42 2.63 3.34
CA SER A 39 -24.60 2.86 4.77
C SER A 39 -25.58 1.81 5.31
N MET A 40 -25.11 0.97 6.24
CA MET A 40 -25.98 0.06 6.96
C MET A 40 -27.05 0.89 7.67
N ASN A 41 -28.33 0.57 7.43
CA ASN A 41 -29.50 1.27 7.97
C ASN A 41 -29.70 2.73 7.51
N LYS A 42 -29.06 3.17 6.40
CA LYS A 42 -29.20 4.55 5.89
C LYS A 42 -28.87 5.63 6.93
N ILE A 43 -27.91 5.36 7.79
CA ILE A 43 -27.44 6.30 8.81
C ILE A 43 -26.76 7.48 8.11
N LEU A 44 -27.13 8.70 8.52
CA LEU A 44 -26.50 9.94 8.07
C LEU A 44 -25.30 10.26 8.98
N PRO A 45 -24.20 10.80 8.43
CA PRO A 45 -23.08 11.26 9.24
C PRO A 45 -23.54 12.35 10.22
N GLY A 46 -23.24 12.17 11.50
CA GLY A 46 -23.62 13.11 12.57
C GLY A 46 -25.08 13.00 13.03
N SER A 47 -25.83 11.99 12.59
CA SER A 47 -27.15 11.69 13.14
C SER A 47 -27.09 11.15 14.58
N SER A 48 -28.23 11.13 15.27
CA SER A 48 -28.36 10.56 16.62
C SER A 48 -28.08 9.06 16.69
N GLU A 49 -28.11 8.37 15.55
CA GLU A 49 -27.81 6.93 15.43
C GLU A 49 -26.30 6.67 15.33
N CYS A 50 -25.47 7.71 15.14
CA CYS A 50 -24.02 7.58 15.18
C CYS A 50 -23.52 7.40 16.61
N ILE A 51 -22.55 6.50 16.78
CA ILE A 51 -21.82 6.32 18.04
C ILE A 51 -21.08 7.63 18.37
N SER A 52 -21.08 8.04 19.64
CA SER A 52 -20.35 9.23 20.04
C SER A 52 -18.83 9.02 19.97
N VAL A 53 -18.08 10.09 19.72
CA VAL A 53 -16.62 10.04 19.65
C VAL A 53 -16.04 9.44 20.94
N GLU A 54 -16.58 9.82 22.10
CA GLU A 54 -16.18 9.28 23.40
C GLU A 54 -16.39 7.77 23.52
N GLN A 55 -17.53 7.26 23.04
CA GLN A 55 -17.83 5.83 23.05
C GLN A 55 -16.91 5.06 22.10
N TYR A 56 -16.61 5.63 20.94
CA TYR A 56 -15.68 5.04 19.98
C TYR A 56 -14.26 4.94 20.59
N LEU A 57 -13.78 6.03 21.20
CA LEU A 57 -12.43 6.12 21.76
C LEU A 57 -12.21 5.21 22.97
N LYS A 58 -13.26 4.80 23.70
CA LYS A 58 -13.13 3.82 24.80
C LYS A 58 -12.61 2.46 24.33
N ASN A 59 -12.95 2.07 23.10
CA ASN A 59 -12.57 0.77 22.54
C ASN A 59 -11.27 0.84 21.74
N THR A 60 -10.72 2.03 21.49
CA THR A 60 -9.47 2.18 20.75
C THR A 60 -8.28 1.89 21.66
N ILE A 61 -7.46 0.91 21.28
CA ILE A 61 -6.17 0.68 21.92
C ILE A 61 -5.25 1.83 21.47
N PRO A 62 -4.68 2.63 22.40
CA PRO A 62 -3.80 3.72 22.02
C PRO A 62 -2.57 3.15 21.31
N PHE A 63 -2.25 3.72 20.15
CA PHE A 63 -1.04 3.37 19.43
C PHE A 63 0.18 3.70 20.31
N LYS A 64 0.90 2.68 20.74
CA LYS A 64 2.12 2.83 21.54
C LYS A 64 3.32 2.46 20.69
N VAL A 65 4.15 3.46 20.38
CA VAL A 65 5.49 3.21 19.85
C VAL A 65 6.31 2.61 20.99
N VAL A 66 6.46 1.28 20.98
CA VAL A 66 7.37 0.60 21.89
C VAL A 66 8.74 0.63 21.22
N PRO A 67 9.77 1.26 21.85
CA PRO A 67 11.11 1.18 21.32
C PRO A 67 11.51 -0.29 21.23
N PHE A 68 11.94 -0.71 20.05
CA PHE A 68 12.46 -2.05 19.85
C PHE A 68 13.69 -2.19 20.75
N LYS A 69 13.57 -2.99 21.82
CA LYS A 69 14.74 -3.43 22.56
C LYS A 69 15.46 -4.41 21.66
N SER A 70 16.48 -3.93 20.95
CA SER A 70 17.45 -4.85 20.35
C SER A 70 18.05 -5.63 21.50
N ILE A 71 17.60 -6.86 21.69
CA ILE A 71 18.32 -7.83 22.51
C ILE A 71 19.59 -8.09 21.69
N VAL A 72 20.63 -7.31 21.97
CA VAL A 72 21.97 -7.55 21.42
C VAL A 72 22.50 -8.78 22.13
N ASN A 73 21.99 -9.95 21.75
CA ASN A 73 22.73 -11.17 21.86
C ASN A 73 23.77 -11.10 20.76
N GLN A 74 24.96 -10.62 21.13
CA GLN A 74 26.16 -10.82 20.33
C GLN A 74 26.23 -12.34 20.08
N ASN A 75 26.15 -12.74 18.81
CA ASN A 75 25.97 -14.10 18.27
C ASN A 75 24.52 -14.47 17.92
N ALA A 76 23.93 -13.84 16.90
CA ALA A 76 22.70 -14.34 16.29
C ALA A 76 22.71 -14.13 14.76
N VAL A 77 23.14 -15.17 14.05
CA VAL A 77 22.75 -15.42 12.67
C VAL A 77 21.24 -15.73 12.67
N GLY A 78 20.44 -14.87 12.04
CA GLY A 78 19.10 -15.19 11.56
C GLY A 78 17.95 -15.13 12.57
N LEU A 79 16.89 -14.39 12.20
CA LEU A 79 15.60 -14.37 12.90
C LEU A 79 14.97 -15.79 12.98
N GLY A 80 14.96 -16.36 14.18
CA GLY A 80 13.82 -17.07 14.78
C GLY A 80 13.21 -18.28 14.07
N LYS A 81 13.89 -19.43 14.13
CA LYS A 81 13.34 -20.80 14.41
C LYS A 81 14.40 -21.90 14.25
N TYR A 82 15.48 -21.63 13.54
CA TYR A 82 16.52 -22.62 13.23
C TYR A 82 17.87 -22.15 13.77
N THR A 83 18.43 -22.91 14.70
CA THR A 83 19.82 -22.78 15.12
C THR A 83 20.67 -23.62 14.19
N TYR A 84 21.61 -22.98 13.47
CA TYR A 84 22.61 -23.71 12.71
C TYR A 84 23.48 -24.54 13.67
N VAL A 85 23.67 -25.82 13.36
CA VAL A 85 24.59 -26.73 14.07
C VAL A 85 25.60 -27.22 13.06
N GLU A 86 26.88 -26.92 13.29
CA GLU A 86 27.97 -27.41 12.47
C GLU A 86 28.22 -28.90 12.78
N ARG A 87 27.53 -29.77 12.04
CA ARG A 87 27.67 -31.23 12.12
C ARG A 87 27.73 -31.85 10.72
N PRO A 88 28.33 -33.05 10.55
CA PRO A 88 28.25 -33.78 9.30
C PRO A 88 26.81 -34.18 8.97
N LEU A 89 26.53 -34.35 7.67
CA LEU A 89 25.24 -34.81 7.16
C LEU A 89 24.99 -36.26 7.59
N GLN A 90 23.78 -36.53 8.06
CA GLN A 90 23.33 -37.87 8.44
C GLN A 90 22.84 -38.64 7.20
N GLU A 91 22.69 -39.96 7.32
CA GLU A 91 22.12 -40.79 6.25
C GLU A 91 20.74 -40.26 5.81
N ASN A 92 20.58 -40.04 4.50
CA ASN A 92 19.40 -39.43 3.86
C ASN A 92 19.22 -37.92 4.03
N GLU A 93 20.20 -37.20 4.58
CA GLU A 93 20.25 -35.73 4.49
C GLU A 93 20.99 -35.29 3.22
N LEU A 94 20.53 -34.18 2.62
CA LEU A 94 21.10 -33.64 1.39
C LEU A 94 21.82 -32.32 1.69
N ALA A 95 22.96 -32.12 1.02
CA ALA A 95 23.75 -30.89 1.16
C ALA A 95 23.09 -29.69 0.46
N SER A 96 22.40 -29.94 -0.65
CA SER A 96 21.80 -28.90 -1.48
C SER A 96 20.35 -29.22 -1.85
N VAL A 97 19.56 -28.17 -2.05
CA VAL A 97 18.19 -28.25 -2.58
C VAL A 97 18.19 -28.85 -4.00
N LEU A 98 19.29 -28.72 -4.75
CA LEU A 98 19.43 -29.31 -6.09
C LEU A 98 19.52 -30.84 -6.06
N ASP A 99 19.92 -31.42 -4.93
CA ASP A 99 20.05 -32.87 -4.79
C ASP A 99 18.69 -33.53 -4.46
N LEU A 100 17.65 -32.74 -4.17
CA LEU A 100 16.31 -33.26 -3.91
C LEU A 100 15.74 -33.95 -5.16
N PRO A 101 14.83 -34.92 -5.03
CA PRO A 101 14.06 -35.44 -6.15
C PRO A 101 13.32 -34.33 -6.90
N LEU A 102 13.20 -34.43 -8.23
CA LEU A 102 12.63 -33.39 -9.10
C LEU A 102 11.25 -32.90 -8.65
N ARG A 103 10.43 -33.80 -8.10
CA ARG A 103 9.09 -33.50 -7.56
C ARG A 103 9.08 -32.54 -6.36
N PHE A 104 10.20 -32.41 -5.66
CA PHE A 104 10.36 -31.55 -4.47
C PHE A 104 11.27 -30.34 -4.75
N ARG A 105 11.80 -30.21 -5.97
CA ARG A 105 12.55 -29.02 -6.36
C ARG A 105 11.57 -27.91 -6.71
N PRO A 106 11.81 -26.66 -6.27
CA PRO A 106 11.05 -25.53 -6.78
C PRO A 106 11.28 -25.42 -8.29
N LYS A 107 10.22 -25.14 -9.04
CA LYS A 107 10.32 -24.88 -10.48
C LYS A 107 11.15 -23.59 -10.66
N PRO A 108 12.20 -23.58 -11.51
CA PRO A 108 12.89 -22.34 -11.84
C PRO A 108 11.93 -21.39 -12.58
N ILE A 109 12.12 -20.08 -12.37
CA ILE A 109 11.36 -19.04 -13.06
C ILE A 109 11.69 -19.11 -14.54
N ASP A 110 10.67 -19.07 -15.39
CA ASP A 110 10.83 -19.04 -16.85
C ASP A 110 11.24 -17.64 -17.32
N ASP A 111 11.95 -17.52 -18.46
CA ASP A 111 12.44 -16.22 -18.95
C ASP A 111 11.28 -15.25 -19.24
N LEU A 112 10.17 -15.77 -19.75
CA LEU A 112 8.94 -15.00 -19.97
C LEU A 112 8.30 -14.51 -18.66
N GLU A 113 8.38 -15.32 -17.60
CA GLU A 113 7.91 -14.93 -16.26
C GLU A 113 8.82 -13.85 -15.67
N LEU A 114 10.13 -13.98 -15.89
CA LEU A 114 11.12 -13.00 -15.44
C LEU A 114 10.91 -11.64 -16.12
N ASP A 115 10.68 -11.63 -17.43
CA ASP A 115 10.38 -10.42 -18.20
C ASP A 115 9.06 -9.78 -17.77
N SER A 116 8.02 -10.59 -17.50
CA SER A 116 6.74 -10.12 -16.95
C SER A 116 6.92 -9.44 -15.57
N ILE A 117 7.71 -10.04 -14.68
CA ILE A 117 8.00 -9.46 -13.36
C ILE A 117 8.78 -8.15 -13.50
N ASN A 118 9.81 -8.14 -14.35
CA ASN A 118 10.67 -6.97 -14.55
C ASN A 118 9.96 -5.80 -15.24
N SER A 119 9.02 -6.09 -16.15
CA SER A 119 8.20 -5.08 -16.85
C SER A 119 6.99 -4.61 -16.04
N GLY A 120 6.77 -5.14 -14.83
CA GLY A 120 5.66 -4.76 -13.97
C GLY A 120 4.30 -5.31 -14.45
N GLY A 121 4.31 -6.40 -15.22
CA GLY A 121 3.11 -7.06 -15.74
C GLY A 121 2.37 -6.28 -16.84
N ALA A 122 3.03 -5.28 -17.45
CA ALA A 122 2.50 -4.56 -18.60
C ALA A 122 2.93 -5.27 -19.89
N PHE A 123 2.01 -6.04 -20.49
CA PHE A 123 2.10 -6.55 -21.85
C PHE A 123 1.23 -5.72 -22.79
#